data_AF-A0A8B7PG22-F1
#
_entry.id   AF-A0A8B7PG22-F1
#
_cell.length_a   1.000
_cell.length_b   1.000
_cell.length_c   1.000
_cell.angle_alpha   90.00
_cell.angle_beta   90.00
_cell.angle_gamma   90.00
#
_symmetry.space_group_name_H-M   'P 1'
#
loop_
_entity.id
_entity.type
_entity.pdbx_description
1 polymer ?
#
loop_
_entity_poly.entity_id
_entity_poly.type
_entity_poly.pdbx_seq_one_letter_code
_entity_poly.pdbx_strand_id
1 'polypeptide(L)'
;ILTTELIEGVAVDKCVDMDQHTRDRICAALLELTIRELFQFGFMQTDPNWANFFYNERTQQIALVDFGACREYNKDFVDLYIEIIHGAATGDRAKVLKYSQDIGFLTGHEAKVMMEAHVDAVMILGEAFRHDAPFAFSEQNTTRRIQALVPTLLQHRMCPPPEE
;
A
#
# COMPACT_ATOMS: atom_id res chain seq x y z
N ILE A 1 -14.58 -21.55 -16.28
CA ILE A 1 -14.51 -20.41 -17.23
C ILE A 1 -15.22 -19.25 -16.54
N LEU A 2 -14.53 -18.13 -16.33
CA LEU A 2 -15.12 -16.89 -15.82
C LEU A 2 -15.35 -15.96 -17.03
N THR A 3 -16.53 -15.36 -17.11
CA THR A 3 -16.90 -14.47 -18.23
C THR A 3 -17.66 -13.29 -17.65
N THR A 4 -17.23 -12.08 -18.00
CA THR A 4 -17.86 -10.82 -17.61
C THR A 4 -18.43 -10.11 -18.83
N GLU A 5 -19.14 -9.02 -18.61
CA GLU A 5 -19.39 -8.07 -19.70
C GLU A 5 -18.07 -7.48 -20.22
N LEU A 6 -18.11 -6.97 -21.46
CA LEU A 6 -16.96 -6.33 -22.07
C LEU A 6 -16.69 -5.00 -21.35
N ILE A 7 -15.48 -4.84 -20.84
CA ILE A 7 -15.03 -3.62 -20.20
C ILE A 7 -14.32 -2.75 -21.24
N GLU A 8 -14.83 -1.53 -21.43
CA GLU A 8 -14.19 -0.51 -22.26
C GLU A 8 -13.21 0.30 -21.42
N GLY A 9 -11.97 0.46 -21.90
CA GLY A 9 -11.00 1.33 -21.26
C GLY A 9 -9.57 1.05 -21.71
N VAL A 10 -8.65 1.86 -21.21
CA VAL A 10 -7.20 1.69 -21.35
C VAL A 10 -6.68 1.08 -20.05
N ALA A 11 -5.85 0.04 -20.15
CA ALA A 11 -5.21 -0.54 -18.98
C ALA A 11 -4.40 0.54 -18.22
N VAL A 12 -4.45 0.53 -16.90
CA VAL A 12 -3.84 1.60 -16.07
C VAL A 12 -2.33 1.71 -16.30
N ASP A 13 -1.64 0.60 -16.53
CA ASP A 13 -0.21 0.57 -16.87
C ASP A 13 0.14 1.31 -18.17
N LYS A 14 -0.83 1.51 -19.05
CA LYS A 14 -0.71 2.28 -20.31
C LYS A 14 -1.18 3.73 -20.18
N CYS A 15 -1.66 4.14 -19.02
CA CYS A 15 -2.12 5.52 -18.77
C CYS A 15 -0.96 6.49 -18.42
N VAL A 16 0.29 6.03 -18.47
CA VAL A 16 1.48 6.82 -18.12
C VAL A 16 1.66 8.08 -18.97
N ASP A 17 1.25 8.02 -20.24
CA ASP A 17 1.38 9.13 -21.19
C ASP A 17 0.18 10.09 -21.19
N MET A 18 -0.84 9.84 -20.36
CA MET A 18 -1.99 10.74 -20.20
C MET A 18 -1.59 12.04 -19.51
N ASP A 19 -2.46 13.06 -19.57
CA ASP A 19 -2.22 14.33 -18.90
C ASP A 19 -2.15 14.17 -17.37
N GLN A 20 -1.47 15.11 -16.70
CA GLN A 20 -1.23 15.05 -15.26
C GLN A 20 -2.52 14.93 -14.44
N HIS A 21 -3.56 15.68 -14.82
CA HIS A 21 -4.82 15.67 -14.09
C HIS A 21 -5.51 14.30 -14.18
N THR A 22 -5.48 13.67 -15.36
CA THR A 22 -6.00 12.30 -15.52
C THR A 22 -5.20 11.30 -14.69
N ARG A 23 -3.86 11.38 -14.69
CA ARG A 23 -3.01 10.49 -13.87
C ARG A 23 -3.26 10.68 -12.37
N ASP A 24 -3.36 11.92 -11.91
CA ASP A 24 -3.64 12.23 -10.50
C ASP A 24 -4.97 11.62 -10.06
N ARG A 25 -6.01 11.72 -10.91
CA ARG A 25 -7.30 11.10 -10.62
C ARG A 25 -7.21 9.57 -10.55
N ILE A 26 -6.54 8.93 -11.50
CA ILE A 26 -6.42 7.46 -11.51
C ILE A 26 -5.71 7.00 -10.24
N CYS A 27 -4.58 7.62 -9.91
CA CYS A 27 -3.80 7.28 -8.71
C CYS A 27 -4.59 7.56 -7.41
N ALA A 28 -5.32 8.68 -7.34
CA ALA A 28 -6.15 9.01 -6.19
C ALA A 28 -7.27 7.99 -5.99
N ALA A 29 -7.96 7.59 -7.07
CA ALA A 29 -9.05 6.60 -7.00
C ALA A 29 -8.54 5.21 -6.60
N LEU A 30 -7.36 4.80 -7.09
CA LEU A 30 -6.73 3.54 -6.69
C LEU A 30 -6.32 3.56 -5.22
N LEU A 31 -5.72 4.66 -4.74
CA LEU A 31 -5.35 4.80 -3.34
C LEU A 31 -6.58 4.81 -2.42
N GLU A 32 -7.64 5.52 -2.82
CA GLU A 32 -8.92 5.51 -2.11
C GLU A 32 -9.50 4.09 -2.02
N LEU A 33 -9.52 3.36 -3.14
CA LEU A 33 -9.96 1.97 -3.17
C LEU A 33 -9.16 1.12 -2.19
N THR A 34 -7.82 1.17 -2.22
CA THR A 34 -6.95 0.43 -1.31
C THR A 34 -7.23 0.74 0.17
N ILE A 35 -7.44 2.01 0.51
CA ILE A 35 -7.78 2.43 1.88
C ILE A 35 -9.13 1.84 2.29
N ARG A 36 -10.13 1.86 1.40
CA ARG A 36 -11.48 1.31 1.70
C ARG A 36 -11.45 -0.21 1.80
N GLU A 37 -10.71 -0.89 0.94
CA GLU A 37 -10.50 -2.33 1.01
C GLU A 37 -9.94 -2.78 2.36
N LEU A 38 -8.92 -2.10 2.85
CA LEU A 38 -8.30 -2.40 4.15
C LEU A 38 -9.20 -2.03 5.32
N PHE A 39 -9.68 -0.78 5.39
CA PHE A 39 -10.26 -0.23 6.62
C PHE A 39 -11.79 -0.20 6.65
N GLN A 40 -12.46 -0.32 5.50
CA GLN A 40 -13.92 -0.34 5.43
C GLN A 40 -14.46 -1.74 5.13
N PHE A 41 -13.85 -2.43 4.17
CA PHE A 41 -14.35 -3.74 3.71
C PHE A 41 -13.72 -4.88 4.49
N GLY A 42 -12.46 -4.73 4.96
CA GLY A 42 -11.69 -5.86 5.47
C GLY A 42 -11.48 -6.95 4.40
N PHE A 43 -11.53 -6.55 3.13
CA PHE A 43 -11.42 -7.43 1.97
C PHE A 43 -10.68 -6.67 0.88
N MET A 44 -9.47 -7.13 0.56
CA MET A 44 -8.54 -6.40 -0.30
C MET A 44 -8.08 -7.26 -1.47
N GLN A 45 -8.11 -6.68 -2.66
CA GLN A 45 -7.44 -7.25 -3.83
C GLN A 45 -5.93 -6.99 -3.74
N THR A 46 -5.15 -8.04 -3.47
CA THR A 46 -3.68 -7.93 -3.41
C THR A 46 -3.01 -8.21 -4.76
N ASP A 47 -3.76 -8.13 -5.87
CA ASP A 47 -3.25 -8.43 -7.21
C ASP A 47 -2.24 -7.36 -7.66
N PRO A 48 -0.97 -7.71 -7.93
CA PRO A 48 0.01 -6.76 -8.42
C PRO A 48 -0.16 -6.39 -9.91
N ASN A 49 -1.09 -7.02 -10.63
CA ASN A 49 -1.23 -6.85 -12.08
C ASN A 49 -2.10 -5.65 -12.47
N TRP A 50 -1.45 -4.50 -12.73
CA TRP A 50 -2.09 -3.28 -13.21
C TRP A 50 -2.85 -3.44 -14.54
N ALA A 51 -2.58 -4.48 -15.33
CA ALA A 51 -3.32 -4.76 -16.57
C ALA A 51 -4.76 -5.26 -16.32
N ASN A 52 -5.10 -5.62 -15.08
CA ASN A 52 -6.45 -6.00 -14.66
C ASN A 52 -7.32 -4.79 -14.24
N PHE A 53 -6.78 -3.57 -14.35
CA PHE A 53 -7.44 -2.31 -14.03
C PHE A 53 -7.58 -1.50 -15.31
N PHE A 54 -8.81 -1.15 -15.68
CA PHE A 54 -9.10 -0.43 -16.92
C PHE A 54 -9.71 0.92 -16.62
N TYR A 55 -9.06 1.97 -17.08
CA TYR A 55 -9.57 3.32 -16.96
C TYR A 55 -10.36 3.70 -18.22
N ASN A 56 -11.61 4.11 -18.03
CA ASN A 56 -12.48 4.57 -19.10
C ASN A 56 -12.48 6.10 -19.15
N GLU A 57 -11.89 6.70 -20.18
CA GLU A 57 -11.80 8.16 -20.32
C GLU A 57 -13.17 8.86 -20.40
N ARG A 58 -14.17 8.19 -21.00
CA ARG A 58 -15.50 8.75 -21.22
C ARG A 58 -16.30 8.80 -19.92
N THR A 59 -16.32 7.71 -19.16
CA THR A 59 -17.07 7.63 -17.88
C THR A 59 -16.24 8.08 -16.69
N GLN A 60 -14.92 8.18 -16.86
CA GLN A 60 -13.93 8.53 -15.81
C GLN A 60 -13.88 7.50 -14.67
N GLN A 61 -14.23 6.25 -14.97
CA GLN A 61 -14.27 5.15 -14.02
C GLN A 61 -13.09 4.19 -14.21
N ILE A 62 -12.70 3.52 -13.12
CA ILE A 62 -11.75 2.40 -13.14
C ILE A 62 -12.56 1.11 -12.98
N ALA A 63 -12.45 0.21 -13.95
CA ALA A 63 -13.05 -1.10 -13.91
C ALA A 63 -12.01 -2.13 -13.44
N LEU A 64 -12.44 -3.00 -12.52
CA LEU A 64 -11.66 -4.08 -11.92
C LEU A 64 -12.14 -5.40 -12.52
N VAL A 65 -11.23 -6.17 -13.14
CA VAL A 65 -11.62 -7.40 -13.87
C VAL A 65 -11.29 -8.67 -13.11
N ASP A 66 -10.23 -8.64 -12.31
CA ASP A 66 -9.70 -9.80 -11.62
C ASP A 66 -9.79 -9.63 -10.11
N PHE A 67 -10.48 -10.56 -9.46
CA PHE A 67 -10.62 -10.64 -8.00
C PHE A 67 -10.03 -11.95 -7.45
N GLY A 68 -9.21 -12.64 -8.24
CA GLY A 68 -8.65 -13.95 -7.89
C GLY A 68 -7.63 -13.92 -6.74
N ALA A 69 -7.08 -12.74 -6.44
CA ALA A 69 -6.14 -12.51 -5.34
C ALA A 69 -6.73 -11.70 -4.19
N CYS A 70 -8.06 -11.73 -4.01
CA CYS A 70 -8.66 -11.07 -2.85
C CYS A 70 -8.42 -11.86 -1.56
N ARG A 71 -8.17 -11.13 -0.46
CA ARG A 71 -7.98 -11.68 0.88
C ARG A 71 -8.88 -10.98 1.88
N GLU A 72 -9.44 -11.74 2.80
CA GLU A 72 -10.14 -11.22 3.98
C GLU A 72 -9.13 -10.90 5.08
N TYR A 73 -9.35 -9.77 5.75
CA TYR A 73 -8.55 -9.29 6.86
C TYR A 73 -9.45 -9.20 8.08
N ASN A 74 -9.08 -9.89 9.16
CA ASN A 74 -9.85 -9.81 10.39
C ASN A 74 -9.71 -8.41 11.03
N LYS A 75 -10.73 -8.02 11.82
CA LYS A 75 -10.80 -6.69 12.42
C LYS A 75 -9.61 -6.38 13.33
N ASP A 76 -9.13 -7.36 14.11
CA ASP A 76 -8.02 -7.17 15.04
C ASP A 76 -6.73 -6.80 14.30
N PHE A 77 -6.46 -7.45 13.16
CA PHE A 77 -5.35 -7.13 12.29
C PHE A 77 -5.47 -5.70 11.74
N VAL A 78 -6.64 -5.34 11.18
CA VAL A 78 -6.86 -4.01 10.59
C VAL A 78 -6.75 -2.90 11.63
N ASP A 79 -7.26 -3.13 12.85
CA ASP A 79 -7.20 -2.17 13.95
C ASP A 79 -5.75 -1.96 14.45
N LEU A 80 -4.90 -2.99 14.43
CA LEU A 80 -3.46 -2.84 14.71
C LEU A 80 -2.73 -2.17 13.54
N TYR A 81 -3.10 -2.50 12.31
CA TYR A 81 -2.46 -1.96 11.12
C TYR A 81 -2.68 -0.45 10.99
N ILE A 82 -3.89 0.05 11.24
CA ILE A 82 -4.17 1.49 11.21
C ILE A 82 -3.35 2.26 12.26
N GLU A 83 -3.07 1.66 13.43
CA GLU A 83 -2.25 2.28 14.45
C GLU A 83 -0.79 2.46 14.00
N ILE A 84 -0.26 1.53 13.19
CA ILE A 84 1.05 1.64 12.56
C ILE A 84 1.06 2.82 11.56
N ILE A 85 0.07 2.90 10.68
CA ILE A 85 -0.06 3.98 9.70
C ILE A 85 -0.21 5.34 10.39
N HIS A 86 -1.04 5.41 11.44
CA HIS A 86 -1.21 6.60 12.25
C HIS A 86 0.09 7.03 12.94
N GLY A 87 0.86 6.08 13.48
CA GLY A 87 2.19 6.36 14.05
C GLY A 87 3.11 6.99 13.01
N ALA A 88 3.14 6.44 11.79
CA ALA A 88 3.94 6.98 10.70
C ALA A 88 3.51 8.40 10.29
N ALA A 89 2.20 8.61 10.14
CA ALA A 89 1.59 9.89 9.78
C ALA A 89 1.78 10.97 10.86
N THR A 90 1.92 10.59 12.13
CA THR A 90 2.17 11.54 13.24
C THR A 90 3.64 11.68 13.62
N GLY A 91 4.54 10.94 12.98
CA GLY A 91 5.97 10.98 13.30
C GLY A 91 6.38 10.16 14.52
N ASP A 92 5.47 9.35 15.08
CA ASP A 92 5.70 8.54 16.27
C ASP A 92 6.34 7.19 15.93
N ARG A 93 7.67 7.19 15.89
CA ARG A 93 8.47 5.99 15.65
C ARG A 93 8.29 4.91 16.72
N ALA A 94 8.03 5.30 17.96
CA ALA A 94 7.83 4.35 19.06
C ALA A 94 6.49 3.62 18.90
N LYS A 95 5.44 4.34 18.50
CA LYS A 95 4.14 3.78 18.14
C LYS A 95 4.27 2.79 16.96
N VAL A 96 4.99 3.17 15.91
CA VAL A 96 5.26 2.29 14.77
C VAL A 96 5.93 0.99 15.21
N LEU A 97 7.01 1.08 16.01
CA LEU A 97 7.73 -0.11 16.47
C LEU A 97 6.84 -1.01 17.33
N LYS A 98 6.13 -0.42 18.30
CA LYS A 98 5.26 -1.15 19.22
C LYS A 98 4.19 -1.94 18.46
N TYR A 99 3.40 -1.26 17.63
CA TYR A 99 2.31 -1.94 16.92
C TYR A 99 2.80 -2.88 15.82
N SER A 100 4.00 -2.65 15.26
CA SER A 100 4.65 -3.62 14.37
C SER A 100 5.04 -4.91 15.09
N GLN A 101 5.32 -4.86 16.39
CA GLN A 101 5.52 -6.06 17.22
C GLN A 101 4.18 -6.70 17.58
N ASP A 102 3.20 -5.90 17.99
CA ASP A 102 1.88 -6.38 18.40
C ASP A 102 1.15 -7.10 17.24
N ILE A 103 1.29 -6.61 16.00
CA ILE A 103 0.73 -7.25 14.79
C ILE A 103 1.54 -8.45 14.30
N GLY A 104 2.75 -8.66 14.84
CA GLY A 104 3.63 -9.77 14.45
C GLY A 104 4.50 -9.54 13.22
N PHE A 105 4.64 -8.29 12.73
CA PHE A 105 5.63 -7.97 11.68
C PHE A 105 7.07 -8.04 12.20
N LEU A 106 7.26 -7.80 13.50
CA LEU A 106 8.51 -7.95 14.22
C LEU A 106 8.30 -8.86 15.43
N THR A 107 9.26 -9.73 15.71
CA THR A 107 9.28 -10.58 16.91
C THR A 107 9.75 -9.83 18.16
N GLY A 108 10.38 -8.66 17.98
CA GLY A 108 11.01 -7.87 19.05
C GLY A 108 12.41 -8.35 19.45
N HIS A 109 12.88 -9.44 18.83
CA HIS A 109 14.20 -10.02 19.06
C HIS A 109 15.16 -9.80 17.89
N GLU A 110 14.74 -9.07 16.86
CA GLU A 110 15.57 -8.77 15.70
C GLU A 110 16.80 -7.96 16.08
N ALA A 111 17.83 -8.04 15.25
CA ALA A 111 18.96 -7.11 15.34
C ALA A 111 18.44 -5.66 15.23
N LYS A 112 19.05 -4.75 16.00
CA LYS A 112 18.68 -3.32 16.02
C LYS A 112 18.57 -2.71 14.62
N VAL A 113 19.49 -3.08 13.72
CA VAL A 113 19.51 -2.65 12.31
C VAL A 113 18.23 -3.03 11.54
N MET A 114 17.63 -4.18 11.83
CA MET A 114 16.38 -4.61 11.22
C MET A 114 15.18 -3.85 11.78
N MET A 115 15.10 -3.71 13.11
CA MET A 115 14.03 -2.91 13.72
C MET A 115 14.06 -1.46 13.22
N GLU A 116 15.25 -0.86 13.12
CA GLU A 116 15.42 0.49 12.59
C GLU A 116 15.03 0.56 11.11
N ALA A 117 15.46 -0.40 10.28
CA ALA A 117 15.11 -0.45 8.86
C ALA A 117 13.59 -0.61 8.63
N HIS A 118 12.91 -1.44 9.43
CA HIS A 118 11.46 -1.61 9.37
C HIS A 118 10.74 -0.31 9.73
N VAL A 119 11.11 0.30 10.85
CA VAL A 119 10.53 1.59 11.26
C VAL A 119 10.80 2.65 10.21
N ASP A 120 12.02 2.74 9.66
CA ASP A 120 12.34 3.68 8.59
C ASP A 120 11.49 3.49 7.35
N ALA A 121 11.28 2.25 6.91
CA ALA A 121 10.43 1.95 5.76
C ALA A 121 8.98 2.43 5.99
N VAL A 122 8.40 2.11 7.14
CA VAL A 122 7.06 2.56 7.50
C VAL A 122 6.98 4.10 7.61
N MET A 123 7.99 4.72 8.21
CA MET A 123 8.05 6.19 8.37
C MET A 123 8.22 6.92 7.04
N ILE A 124 8.88 6.31 6.04
CA ILE A 124 8.98 6.82 4.67
C ILE A 124 7.61 6.78 3.99
N LEU A 125 6.90 5.64 4.10
CA LEU A 125 5.55 5.51 3.53
C LEU A 125 4.57 6.49 4.18
N GLY A 126 4.70 6.71 5.49
CA GLY A 126 3.91 7.68 6.25
C GLY A 126 4.07 9.14 5.82
N GLU A 127 5.11 9.48 5.04
CA GLU A 127 5.31 10.86 4.53
C GLU A 127 4.13 11.35 3.71
N ALA A 128 3.52 10.45 2.94
CA ALA A 128 2.35 10.77 2.12
C ALA A 128 1.13 11.20 2.95
N PHE A 129 1.09 10.85 4.24
CA PHE A 129 -0.03 11.13 5.14
C PHE A 129 0.27 12.23 6.16
N ARG A 130 1.47 12.81 6.17
CA ARG A 130 1.91 13.80 7.17
C ARG A 130 1.36 15.21 6.95
N HIS A 131 1.10 15.56 5.70
CA HIS A 131 0.82 16.94 5.31
C HIS A 131 -0.53 17.01 4.59
N ASP A 132 -1.26 18.09 4.86
CA ASP A 132 -2.51 18.44 4.18
C ASP A 132 -2.22 19.13 2.84
N ALA A 133 -1.34 18.52 2.04
CA ALA A 133 -0.91 19.02 0.73
C ALA A 133 -0.68 17.84 -0.23
N PRO A 134 -0.85 18.04 -1.56
CA PRO A 134 -0.58 16.99 -2.53
C PRO A 134 0.83 16.41 -2.39
N PHE A 135 0.91 15.08 -2.34
CA PHE A 135 2.18 14.36 -2.25
C PHE A 135 2.67 13.95 -3.64
N ALA A 136 3.75 14.57 -4.11
CA ALA A 136 4.33 14.31 -5.42
C ALA A 136 5.19 13.03 -5.43
N PHE A 137 4.56 11.86 -5.56
CA PHE A 137 5.25 10.55 -5.53
C PHE A 137 6.47 10.43 -6.46
N SER A 138 6.47 11.11 -7.60
CA SER A 138 7.58 11.11 -8.58
C SER A 138 8.76 12.00 -8.19
N GLU A 139 8.51 13.07 -7.44
CA GLU A 139 9.54 14.03 -7.02
C GLU A 139 10.22 13.61 -5.72
N GLN A 140 9.56 12.75 -4.94
CA GLN A 140 10.12 12.21 -3.71
C GLN A 140 11.11 11.08 -3.99
N ASN A 141 12.09 10.95 -3.10
CA ASN A 141 13.00 9.79 -3.10
C ASN A 141 12.39 8.56 -2.41
N THR A 142 11.06 8.51 -2.23
CA THR A 142 10.34 7.46 -1.51
C THR A 142 10.71 6.07 -2.01
N THR A 143 10.53 5.79 -3.30
CA THR A 143 10.84 4.47 -3.90
C THR A 143 12.30 4.09 -3.70
N ARG A 144 13.23 5.03 -3.95
CA ARG A 144 14.67 4.80 -3.80
C ARG A 144 15.05 4.52 -2.34
N ARG A 145 14.47 5.24 -1.39
CA ARG A 145 14.71 5.07 0.05
C ARG A 145 14.17 3.73 0.54
N ILE A 146 12.99 3.32 0.10
CA ILE A 146 12.44 1.99 0.40
C ILE A 146 13.34 0.89 -0.19
N GLN A 147 13.72 1.01 -1.46
CA GLN A 147 14.61 0.04 -2.12
C GLN A 147 15.97 -0.12 -1.41
N ALA A 148 16.51 0.95 -0.83
CA ALA A 148 17.74 0.90 -0.06
C ALA A 148 17.62 0.08 1.24
N LEU A 149 16.41 -0.05 1.79
CA LEU A 149 16.14 -0.80 3.03
C LEU A 149 15.82 -2.28 2.75
N VAL A 150 15.34 -2.62 1.55
CA VAL A 150 14.95 -4.00 1.16
C VAL A 150 16.03 -5.04 1.46
N PRO A 151 17.33 -4.83 1.12
CA PRO A 151 18.37 -5.82 1.43
C PRO A 151 18.48 -6.12 2.93
N THR A 152 18.40 -5.08 3.78
CA THR A 152 18.45 -5.23 5.23
C THR A 152 17.22 -5.97 5.75
N LEU A 153 16.02 -5.63 5.25
CA LEU A 153 14.77 -6.27 5.63
C LEU A 153 14.77 -7.77 5.26
N LEU A 154 15.34 -8.14 4.12
CA LEU A 154 15.42 -9.54 3.67
C LEU A 154 16.52 -10.32 4.40
N GLN A 155 17.68 -9.72 4.64
CA GLN A 155 18.82 -10.41 5.25
C GLN A 155 18.63 -10.69 6.75
N HIS A 156 17.98 -9.77 7.46
CA HIS A 156 17.88 -9.83 8.93
C HIS A 156 16.49 -10.24 9.42
N ARG A 157 15.60 -10.69 8.52
CA ARG A 157 14.26 -11.15 8.90
C ARG A 157 14.35 -12.45 9.69
N MET A 158 13.71 -12.48 10.86
CA MET A 158 13.68 -13.68 11.71
C MET A 158 12.42 -14.53 11.55
N CYS A 159 11.29 -13.94 11.15
CA CYS A 159 10.09 -14.67 10.83
C CYS A 159 9.47 -14.15 9.52
N PRO A 160 8.78 -15.02 8.75
CA PRO A 160 7.87 -14.53 7.74
C PRO A 160 6.77 -13.66 8.38
N PRO A 161 6.14 -12.75 7.62
CA PRO A 161 4.93 -12.10 8.11
C PRO A 161 3.89 -13.17 8.47
N PRO A 162 2.98 -12.89 9.42
CA PRO A 162 1.86 -13.78 9.70
C PRO A 162 1.12 -14.16 8.41
N GLU A 163 0.66 -15.40 8.32
CA GLU A 163 -0.40 -15.72 7.37
C GLU A 163 -1.69 -15.11 7.93
N GLU A 164 -2.16 -14.05 7.28
CA GLU A 164 -3.45 -13.40 7.57
C GLU A 164 -4.63 -14.30 7.20
#